data_AF-A0A8T2R7F1-F1
#
_entry.id   AF-A0A8T2R7F1-F1
#
_cell.length_a   1.000
_cell.length_b   1.000
_cell.length_c   1.000
_cell.angle_alpha   90.00
_cell.angle_beta   90.00
_cell.angle_gamma   90.00
#
_symmetry.space_group_name_H-M   'P 1'
#
loop_
_entity.id
_entity.type
_entity.pdbx_description
1 polymer ?
#
loop_
_entity_poly.entity_id
_entity_poly.type
_entity_poly.pdbx_seq_one_letter_code
_entity_poly.pdbx_strand_id
1 'polypeptide(L)'
;MPPKRDDSDGVQSLLLEKDLEIETLIDKISRLEKRSQWLSTEMEEQQISMKEMEEKLKDVISSLSSQLKAKESKFYKLEEAFNALKLENMKAIENFTKDMQDLQNNHKFVTEDLRLQLANAQVQLRDIDAFREQKSAIEQEITSLKEQLEREKKEHQEAISDTERAALQEKQRLRKEMLTRIQETKMQMLQHMDEQLDAKTKKTIAENDHLAKELGYHIRQSELLLQKNEKLAQENVELHRQVLLAKEVEEELAKRNLTNQRTIRILLYKLQDVHAGNPECQGIKIGLPDHKGEDLQINKDLEEIKRYIQQQTRALESVSGAEEAMRFLYACLEDIELENVSEINGQVDSHHAATSTTNIEEYLELPCSLDQLTLRQRQKLLLDLLRTAISLRAVTQDPGSQKTSKDLSSMMTHESLSAANGAFSVDDILTLSVDSAHLDGLDSGSVKTGKLVSVGVQTEVMNLEERLALDIKERLRPCSSVGIMA
;
A
#
# COMPACT_ATOMS: atom_id res chain seq x y z
N MET A 1 230.00 -28.84 86.95
CA MET A 1 229.43 -27.57 87.45
C MET A 1 229.14 -26.66 86.26
N PRO A 2 228.23 -25.68 86.33
CA PRO A 2 226.93 -25.60 87.00
C PRO A 2 225.79 -25.71 85.95
N PRO A 3 224.86 -24.74 85.80
CA PRO A 3 223.44 -24.65 86.25
C PRO A 3 222.42 -25.44 85.34
N LYS A 4 221.08 -25.55 85.53
CA LYS A 4 219.98 -24.85 86.25
C LYS A 4 219.41 -23.58 85.55
N ARG A 5 218.10 -23.27 85.48
CA ARG A 5 216.78 -23.93 85.74
C ARG A 5 215.75 -23.26 84.78
N ASP A 6 214.99 -23.97 83.94
CA ASP A 6 213.63 -24.58 84.14
C ASP A 6 212.48 -23.64 83.67
N ASP A 7 212.02 -23.77 82.41
CA ASP A 7 211.02 -22.89 81.74
C ASP A 7 209.74 -23.59 81.21
N SER A 8 209.53 -24.90 81.46
CA SER A 8 208.60 -25.72 80.63
C SER A 8 207.13 -25.74 81.05
N ASP A 9 206.79 -25.50 82.32
CA ASP A 9 205.46 -25.89 82.85
C ASP A 9 204.37 -24.81 82.62
N GLY A 10 204.75 -23.54 82.56
CA GLY A 10 203.80 -22.42 82.43
C GLY A 10 203.01 -22.43 81.13
N VAL A 11 203.62 -22.90 80.04
CA VAL A 11 202.97 -22.98 78.71
C VAL A 11 201.89 -24.06 78.69
N GLN A 12 202.11 -25.20 79.36
CA GLN A 12 201.15 -26.31 79.40
C GLN A 12 199.87 -25.93 80.15
N SER A 13 199.98 -25.19 81.27
CA SER A 13 198.81 -24.75 82.03
C SER A 13 197.95 -23.73 81.27
N LEU A 14 198.57 -22.87 80.46
CA LEU A 14 197.85 -21.92 79.60
C LEU A 14 197.21 -22.60 78.39
N LEU A 15 197.87 -23.63 77.83
CA LEU A 15 197.26 -24.48 76.79
C LEU A 15 196.00 -25.17 77.34
N LEU A 16 196.08 -25.79 78.52
CA LEU A 16 194.96 -26.49 79.15
C LEU A 16 193.78 -25.55 79.45
N GLU A 17 194.04 -24.30 79.86
CA GLU A 17 192.99 -23.28 80.03
C GLU A 17 192.32 -22.92 78.69
N LYS A 18 193.09 -22.83 77.60
CA LYS A 18 192.55 -22.57 76.26
C LYS A 18 191.82 -23.77 75.67
N ASP A 19 192.28 -25.00 75.91
CA ASP A 19 191.60 -26.22 75.50
C ASP A 19 190.28 -26.40 76.26
N LEU A 20 190.22 -26.03 77.55
CA LEU A 20 188.98 -25.99 78.33
C LEU A 20 188.02 -24.87 77.87
N GLU A 21 188.55 -23.71 77.50
CA GLU A 21 187.76 -22.65 76.85
C GLU A 21 187.21 -23.13 75.49
N ILE A 22 188.00 -23.86 74.71
CA ILE A 22 187.57 -24.49 73.45
C ILE A 22 186.51 -25.57 73.70
N GLU A 23 186.65 -26.46 74.69
CA GLU A 23 185.60 -27.44 75.03
C GLU A 23 184.30 -26.77 75.47
N THR A 24 184.36 -25.75 76.34
CA THR A 24 183.16 -25.03 76.78
C THR A 24 182.52 -24.22 75.66
N LEU A 25 183.30 -23.71 74.70
CA LEU A 25 182.79 -23.11 73.46
C LEU A 25 182.20 -24.16 72.51
N ILE A 26 182.79 -25.35 72.37
CA ILE A 26 182.28 -26.46 71.55
C ILE A 26 180.97 -27.01 72.14
N ASP A 27 180.85 -27.17 73.45
CA ASP A 27 179.59 -27.56 74.11
C ASP A 27 178.54 -26.44 73.99
N LYS A 28 178.93 -25.16 74.13
CA LYS A 28 178.04 -24.02 73.88
C LYS A 28 177.54 -23.98 72.43
N ILE A 29 178.41 -24.23 71.45
CA ILE A 29 178.06 -24.37 70.03
C ILE A 29 177.13 -25.58 69.87
N SER A 30 177.49 -26.75 70.38
CA SER A 30 176.66 -27.97 70.33
C SER A 30 175.26 -27.79 70.93
N ARG A 31 175.14 -27.02 72.02
CA ARG A 31 173.85 -26.66 72.63
C ARG A 31 173.06 -25.66 71.79
N LEU A 32 173.73 -24.70 71.14
CA LEU A 32 173.11 -23.75 70.22
C LEU A 32 172.69 -24.41 68.90
N GLU A 33 173.48 -25.34 68.37
CA GLU A 33 173.16 -26.17 67.21
C GLU A 33 171.97 -27.09 67.49
N LYS A 34 171.99 -27.84 68.61
CA LYS A 34 170.83 -28.65 69.03
C LYS A 34 169.58 -27.80 69.23
N ARG A 35 169.71 -26.59 69.80
CA ARG A 35 168.60 -25.64 69.94
C ARG A 35 168.15 -25.08 68.59
N SER A 36 169.05 -24.84 67.64
CA SER A 36 168.72 -24.34 66.29
C SER A 36 168.08 -25.42 65.43
N GLN A 37 168.53 -26.67 65.55
CA GLN A 37 167.91 -27.84 64.95
C GLN A 37 166.51 -28.06 65.52
N TRP A 38 166.37 -28.05 66.86
CA TRP A 38 165.06 -28.15 67.52
C TRP A 38 164.11 -27.00 67.13
N LEU A 39 164.61 -25.76 67.03
CA LEU A 39 163.82 -24.63 66.54
C LEU A 39 163.46 -24.75 65.04
N SER A 40 164.32 -25.37 64.21
CA SER A 40 163.99 -25.66 62.80
C SER A 40 162.90 -26.72 62.71
N THR A 41 163.03 -27.84 63.45
CA THR A 41 162.00 -28.90 63.46
C THR A 41 160.68 -28.40 64.03
N GLU A 42 160.70 -27.62 65.13
CA GLU A 42 159.50 -26.99 65.69
C GLU A 42 158.87 -25.99 64.70
N MET A 43 159.67 -25.20 63.99
CA MET A 43 159.18 -24.28 62.96
C MET A 43 158.63 -25.02 61.72
N GLU A 44 159.24 -26.15 61.33
CA GLU A 44 158.79 -27.01 60.25
C GLU A 44 157.48 -27.75 60.62
N GLU A 45 157.39 -28.29 61.83
CA GLU A 45 156.17 -28.91 62.39
C GLU A 45 155.03 -27.89 62.51
N GLN A 46 155.31 -26.68 63.01
CA GLN A 46 154.32 -25.59 63.02
C GLN A 46 153.91 -25.17 61.60
N GLN A 47 154.84 -25.10 60.65
CA GLN A 47 154.53 -24.77 59.26
C GLN A 47 153.75 -25.87 58.54
N ILE A 48 153.94 -27.14 58.88
CA ILE A 48 153.13 -28.28 58.41
C ILE A 48 151.73 -28.21 59.04
N SER A 49 151.64 -28.01 60.36
CA SER A 49 150.38 -27.85 61.09
C SER A 49 149.54 -26.67 60.57
N MET A 50 150.18 -25.54 60.25
CA MET A 50 149.52 -24.40 59.60
C MET A 50 149.01 -24.75 58.19
N LYS A 51 149.79 -25.45 57.36
CA LYS A 51 149.34 -25.90 56.04
C LYS A 51 148.16 -26.87 56.14
N GLU A 52 148.22 -27.84 57.03
CA GLU A 52 147.11 -28.76 57.30
C GLU A 52 145.85 -28.00 57.77
N MET A 53 146.00 -27.00 58.63
CA MET A 53 144.88 -26.16 59.08
C MET A 53 144.32 -25.31 57.94
N GLU A 54 145.18 -24.75 57.09
CA GLU A 54 144.76 -24.05 55.87
C GLU A 54 144.02 -24.97 54.89
N GLU A 55 144.47 -26.21 54.69
CA GLU A 55 143.81 -27.19 53.81
C GLU A 55 142.44 -27.60 54.38
N LYS A 56 142.36 -27.92 55.67
CA LYS A 56 141.10 -28.19 56.37
C LYS A 56 140.14 -26.99 56.28
N LEU A 57 140.65 -25.76 56.37
CA LEU A 57 139.85 -24.54 56.17
C LEU A 57 139.42 -24.36 54.71
N LYS A 58 140.29 -24.63 53.72
CA LYS A 58 139.95 -24.58 52.27
C LYS A 58 138.86 -25.61 51.93
N ASP A 59 138.89 -26.80 52.52
CA ASP A 59 137.86 -27.84 52.35
C ASP A 59 136.53 -27.47 53.03
N VAL A 60 136.57 -26.89 54.23
CA VAL A 60 135.36 -26.36 54.89
C VAL A 60 134.77 -25.20 54.07
N ILE A 61 135.59 -24.27 53.58
CA ILE A 61 135.14 -23.15 52.74
C ILE A 61 134.58 -23.65 51.40
N SER A 62 135.21 -24.64 50.75
CA SER A 62 134.75 -25.16 49.45
C SER A 62 133.44 -25.95 49.59
N SER A 63 133.31 -26.77 50.63
CA SER A 63 132.09 -27.54 50.91
C SER A 63 130.93 -26.64 51.34
N LEU A 64 131.17 -25.61 52.17
CA LEU A 64 130.16 -24.60 52.50
C LEU A 64 129.77 -23.77 51.27
N SER A 65 130.73 -23.36 50.43
CA SER A 65 130.46 -22.62 49.18
C SER A 65 129.67 -23.46 48.17
N SER A 66 129.94 -24.77 48.10
CA SER A 66 129.18 -25.71 47.27
C SER A 66 127.75 -25.90 47.80
N GLN A 67 127.59 -26.01 49.12
CA GLN A 67 126.27 -26.07 49.76
C GLN A 67 125.47 -24.77 49.58
N LEU A 68 126.12 -23.60 49.68
CA LEU A 68 125.52 -22.30 49.42
C LEU A 68 124.95 -22.24 48.00
N LYS A 69 125.78 -22.51 46.98
CA LYS A 69 125.36 -22.57 45.57
C LYS A 69 124.24 -23.59 45.31
N ALA A 70 124.27 -24.73 45.98
CA ALA A 70 123.21 -25.74 45.90
C ALA A 70 121.90 -25.31 46.60
N LYS A 71 121.96 -24.40 47.58
CA LYS A 71 120.79 -23.78 48.22
C LYS A 71 120.25 -22.62 47.38
N GLU A 72 121.11 -21.75 46.85
CA GLU A 72 120.77 -20.68 45.90
C GLU A 72 120.07 -21.25 44.65
N SER A 73 120.62 -22.28 44.02
CA SER A 73 120.00 -22.95 42.88
C SER A 73 118.63 -23.58 43.20
N LYS A 74 118.41 -24.03 44.45
CA LYS A 74 117.11 -24.50 44.91
C LYS A 74 116.14 -23.34 45.20
N PHE A 75 116.63 -22.22 45.73
CA PHE A 75 115.85 -21.01 45.96
C PHE A 75 115.30 -20.45 44.63
N TYR A 76 116.16 -20.26 43.63
CA TYR A 76 115.73 -19.79 42.30
C TYR A 76 114.68 -20.71 41.65
N LYS A 77 114.83 -22.05 41.77
CA LYS A 77 113.84 -23.00 41.24
C LYS A 77 112.50 -22.97 42.00
N LEU A 78 112.55 -22.73 43.31
CA LEU A 78 111.33 -22.56 44.13
C LEU A 78 110.64 -21.22 43.82
N GLU A 79 111.41 -20.16 43.60
CA GLU A 79 110.91 -18.84 43.22
C GLU A 79 110.32 -18.82 41.79
N GLU A 80 110.96 -19.50 40.84
CA GLU A 80 110.45 -19.72 39.48
C GLU A 80 109.13 -20.51 39.52
N ALA A 81 109.09 -21.64 40.22
CA ALA A 81 107.88 -22.44 40.39
C ALA A 81 106.75 -21.69 41.11
N PHE A 82 107.08 -20.89 42.13
CA PHE A 82 106.11 -20.06 42.85
C PHE A 82 105.52 -18.98 41.95
N ASN A 83 106.35 -18.29 41.15
CA ASN A 83 105.89 -17.27 40.21
C ASN A 83 105.05 -17.87 39.06
N ALA A 84 105.42 -19.07 38.57
CA ALA A 84 104.62 -19.81 37.60
C ALA A 84 103.24 -20.20 38.15
N LEU A 85 103.18 -20.80 39.35
CA LEU A 85 101.93 -21.19 40.02
C LEU A 85 101.06 -19.96 40.35
N LYS A 86 101.67 -18.84 40.74
CA LYS A 86 100.98 -17.56 40.97
C LYS A 86 100.34 -17.03 39.67
N LEU A 87 101.06 -17.08 38.56
CA LEU A 87 100.55 -16.67 37.24
C LEU A 87 99.41 -17.59 36.75
N GLU A 88 99.53 -18.90 36.97
CA GLU A 88 98.48 -19.87 36.66
C GLU A 88 97.21 -19.62 37.49
N ASN A 89 97.36 -19.41 38.81
CA ASN A 89 96.24 -19.09 39.70
C ASN A 89 95.57 -17.77 39.32
N MET A 90 96.33 -16.73 38.97
CA MET A 90 95.76 -15.47 38.47
C MET A 90 94.95 -15.67 37.18
N LYS A 91 95.43 -16.48 36.23
CA LYS A 91 94.68 -16.83 35.01
C LYS A 91 93.42 -17.65 35.31
N ALA A 92 93.48 -18.58 36.25
CA ALA A 92 92.32 -19.36 36.68
C ALA A 92 91.24 -18.46 37.29
N ILE A 93 91.63 -17.53 38.19
CA ILE A 93 90.72 -16.53 38.77
C ILE A 93 90.12 -15.63 37.68
N GLU A 94 90.92 -15.15 36.72
CA GLU A 94 90.45 -14.31 35.62
C GLU A 94 89.43 -15.06 34.73
N ASN A 95 89.69 -16.32 34.40
CA ASN A 95 88.78 -17.16 33.62
C ASN A 95 87.47 -17.43 34.38
N PHE A 96 87.54 -17.90 35.64
CA PHE A 96 86.33 -18.12 36.44
C PHE A 96 85.53 -16.82 36.66
N THR A 97 86.18 -15.66 36.69
CA THR A 97 85.49 -14.36 36.77
C THR A 97 84.74 -14.05 35.47
N LYS A 98 85.31 -14.36 34.30
CA LYS A 98 84.63 -14.24 33.00
C LYS A 98 83.48 -15.23 32.89
N ASP A 99 83.71 -16.51 33.18
CA ASP A 99 82.69 -17.57 33.15
C ASP A 99 81.48 -17.21 34.03
N MET A 100 81.72 -16.64 35.22
CA MET A 100 80.66 -16.15 36.11
C MET A 100 79.96 -14.89 35.58
N GLN A 101 80.65 -13.97 34.93
CA GLN A 101 80.02 -12.79 34.30
C GLN A 101 79.17 -13.19 33.10
N ASP A 102 79.66 -14.08 32.23
CA ASP A 102 78.94 -14.57 31.06
C ASP A 102 77.73 -15.41 31.47
N LEU A 103 77.87 -16.30 32.47
CA LEU A 103 76.74 -17.03 33.04
C LEU A 103 75.70 -16.09 33.67
N GLN A 104 76.14 -15.05 34.40
CA GLN A 104 75.23 -14.06 34.97
C GLN A 104 74.51 -13.24 33.88
N ASN A 105 75.19 -12.91 32.78
CA ASN A 105 74.61 -12.17 31.66
C ASN A 105 73.63 -13.02 30.85
N ASN A 106 73.95 -14.29 30.62
CA ASN A 106 73.04 -15.27 30.03
C ASN A 106 71.78 -15.47 30.90
N HIS A 107 71.93 -15.59 32.22
CA HIS A 107 70.78 -15.66 33.13
C HIS A 107 69.92 -14.39 33.13
N LYS A 108 70.52 -13.19 33.07
CA LYS A 108 69.77 -11.93 32.89
C LYS A 108 68.97 -11.95 31.59
N PHE A 109 69.62 -12.28 30.47
CA PHE A 109 68.99 -12.32 29.15
C PHE A 109 67.78 -13.29 29.11
N VAL A 110 67.97 -14.53 29.57
CA VAL A 110 66.88 -15.53 29.66
C VAL A 110 65.77 -15.07 30.62
N THR A 111 66.10 -14.35 31.69
CA THR A 111 65.10 -13.81 32.62
C THR A 111 64.25 -12.71 31.97
N GLU A 112 64.86 -11.80 31.19
CA GLU A 112 64.11 -10.75 30.49
C GLU A 112 63.31 -11.29 29.29
N ASP A 113 63.84 -12.26 28.56
CA ASP A 113 63.09 -12.97 27.50
C ASP A 113 61.85 -13.68 28.07
N LEU A 114 62.00 -14.47 29.15
CA LEU A 114 60.87 -15.10 29.82
C LEU A 114 59.87 -14.09 30.41
N ARG A 115 60.34 -12.93 30.90
CA ARG A 115 59.46 -11.82 31.33
C ARG A 115 58.67 -11.23 30.17
N LEU A 116 59.31 -11.03 29.02
CA LEU A 116 58.66 -10.50 27.81
C LEU A 116 57.64 -11.49 27.23
N GLN A 117 57.98 -12.79 27.19
CA GLN A 117 57.05 -13.85 26.78
C GLN A 117 55.85 -13.94 27.73
N LEU A 118 56.07 -13.88 29.05
CA LEU A 118 55.01 -13.87 30.05
C LEU A 118 54.11 -12.63 29.92
N ALA A 119 54.67 -11.45 29.69
CA ALA A 119 53.91 -10.22 29.47
C ALA A 119 53.07 -10.29 28.18
N ASN A 120 53.63 -10.82 27.08
CA ASN A 120 52.92 -11.04 25.82
C ASN A 120 51.75 -12.02 26.00
N ALA A 121 51.99 -13.16 26.68
CA ALA A 121 50.94 -14.12 27.01
C ALA A 121 49.83 -13.52 27.91
N GLN A 122 50.17 -12.61 28.83
CA GLN A 122 49.18 -11.88 29.64
C GLN A 122 48.35 -10.88 28.83
N VAL A 123 48.91 -10.26 27.79
CA VAL A 123 48.14 -9.40 26.86
C VAL A 123 47.19 -10.27 26.04
N GLN A 124 47.69 -11.34 25.41
CA GLN A 124 46.87 -12.26 24.63
C GLN A 124 45.73 -12.89 25.45
N LEU A 125 45.96 -13.20 26.72
CA LEU A 125 44.92 -13.69 27.63
C LEU A 125 43.80 -12.65 27.83
N ARG A 126 44.16 -11.37 28.04
CA ARG A 126 43.18 -10.28 28.17
C ARG A 126 42.40 -10.04 26.89
N ASP A 127 43.05 -10.14 25.73
CA ASP A 127 42.40 -10.01 24.43
C ASP A 127 41.39 -11.15 24.20
N ILE A 128 41.74 -12.37 24.62
CA ILE A 128 40.84 -13.55 24.59
C ILE A 128 39.66 -13.39 25.56
N ASP A 129 39.90 -12.91 26.78
CA ASP A 129 38.83 -12.66 27.77
C ASP A 129 37.89 -11.53 27.28
N ALA A 130 38.41 -10.43 26.75
CA ALA A 130 37.62 -9.35 26.17
C ALA A 130 36.81 -9.82 24.94
N PHE A 131 37.39 -10.64 24.06
CA PHE A 131 36.68 -11.27 22.95
C PHE A 131 35.57 -12.22 23.46
N ARG A 132 35.81 -12.96 24.54
CA ARG A 132 34.82 -13.84 25.17
C ARG A 132 33.65 -13.05 25.77
N GLU A 133 33.91 -11.92 26.42
CA GLU A 133 32.87 -11.03 26.94
C GLU A 133 32.02 -10.43 25.80
N GLN A 134 32.66 -9.88 24.77
CA GLN A 134 31.98 -9.36 23.58
C GLN A 134 31.14 -10.44 22.88
N LYS A 135 31.70 -11.64 22.71
CA LYS A 135 30.97 -12.79 22.16
C LYS A 135 29.75 -13.13 23.02
N SER A 136 29.89 -13.17 24.35
CA SER A 136 28.77 -13.48 25.26
C SER A 136 27.67 -12.42 25.21
N ALA A 137 28.01 -11.14 25.01
CA ALA A 137 27.03 -10.08 24.84
C ALA A 137 26.26 -10.24 23.51
N ILE A 138 26.97 -10.47 22.41
CA ILE A 138 26.38 -10.70 21.08
C ILE A 138 25.50 -11.96 21.07
N GLU A 139 25.92 -13.05 21.73
CA GLU A 139 25.11 -14.26 21.86
C GLU A 139 23.82 -14.01 22.65
N GLN A 140 23.86 -13.17 23.71
CA GLN A 140 22.68 -12.75 24.47
C GLN A 140 21.73 -11.85 23.65
N GLU A 141 22.27 -10.86 22.92
CA GLU A 141 21.49 -10.02 22.00
C GLU A 141 20.79 -10.87 20.92
N ILE A 142 21.50 -11.83 20.33
CA ILE A 142 20.94 -12.77 19.34
C ILE A 142 19.84 -13.63 19.95
N THR A 143 19.93 -14.08 21.22
CA THR A 143 18.81 -14.78 21.87
C THR A 143 17.62 -13.85 22.11
N SER A 144 17.84 -12.63 22.61
CA SER A 144 16.77 -11.66 22.86
C SER A 144 16.02 -11.27 21.58
N LEU A 145 16.74 -11.04 20.47
CA LEU A 145 16.14 -10.72 19.17
C LEU A 145 15.37 -11.92 18.59
N LYS A 146 15.82 -13.16 18.81
CA LYS A 146 15.06 -14.36 18.42
C LYS A 146 13.77 -14.50 19.23
N GLU A 147 13.81 -14.25 20.55
CA GLU A 147 12.62 -14.26 21.41
C GLU A 147 11.64 -13.12 21.09
N GLN A 148 12.14 -11.95 20.68
CA GLN A 148 11.30 -10.85 20.17
C GLN A 148 10.60 -11.24 18.87
N LEU A 149 11.36 -11.70 17.88
CA LEU A 149 10.85 -12.08 16.56
C LEU A 149 9.87 -13.26 16.61
N GLU A 150 10.05 -14.22 17.53
CA GLU A 150 9.10 -15.33 17.69
C GLU A 150 7.81 -14.89 18.43
N ARG A 151 7.89 -13.91 19.35
CA ARG A 151 6.70 -13.27 19.94
C ARG A 151 5.92 -12.46 18.90
N GLU A 152 6.60 -11.61 18.12
CA GLU A 152 5.97 -10.82 17.06
C GLU A 152 5.27 -11.71 16.02
N LYS A 153 5.91 -12.80 15.56
CA LYS A 153 5.25 -13.80 14.70
C LYS A 153 3.97 -14.36 15.33
N LYS A 154 4.03 -14.72 16.62
CA LYS A 154 2.88 -15.31 17.32
C LYS A 154 1.75 -14.28 17.45
N GLU A 155 2.06 -13.06 17.86
CA GLU A 155 1.10 -11.95 17.99
C GLU A 155 0.48 -11.60 16.63
N HIS A 156 1.26 -11.59 15.55
CA HIS A 156 0.74 -11.45 14.19
C HIS A 156 -0.13 -12.63 13.75
N GLN A 157 0.24 -13.87 14.09
CA GLN A 157 -0.56 -15.05 13.74
C GLN A 157 -1.89 -15.11 14.51
N GLU A 158 -1.92 -14.65 15.76
CA GLU A 158 -3.14 -14.47 16.56
C GLU A 158 -4.01 -13.34 15.98
N ALA A 159 -3.43 -12.20 15.59
CA ALA A 159 -4.14 -11.10 14.94
C ALA A 159 -4.71 -11.48 13.55
N ILE A 160 -4.00 -12.31 12.77
CA ILE A 160 -4.52 -12.88 11.51
C ILE A 160 -5.71 -13.80 11.81
N SER A 161 -5.59 -14.71 12.79
CA SER A 161 -6.69 -15.59 13.19
C SER A 161 -7.94 -14.82 13.63
N ASP A 162 -7.80 -13.76 14.41
CA ASP A 162 -8.95 -12.96 14.85
C ASP A 162 -9.55 -12.08 13.74
N THR A 163 -8.74 -11.54 12.82
CA THR A 163 -9.27 -10.81 11.65
C THR A 163 -9.95 -11.73 10.64
N GLU A 164 -9.44 -12.94 10.41
CA GLU A 164 -10.13 -13.99 9.64
C GLU A 164 -11.45 -14.40 10.30
N ARG A 165 -11.45 -14.60 11.62
CA ARG A 165 -12.65 -14.94 12.40
C ARG A 165 -13.71 -13.84 12.33
N ALA A 166 -13.32 -12.57 12.45
CA ALA A 166 -14.21 -11.42 12.29
C ALA A 166 -14.77 -11.34 10.86
N ALA A 167 -13.92 -11.50 9.83
CA ALA A 167 -14.35 -11.50 8.44
C ALA A 167 -15.32 -12.66 8.12
N LEU A 168 -15.12 -13.85 8.71
CA LEU A 168 -16.04 -14.97 8.59
C LEU A 168 -17.38 -14.71 9.29
N GLN A 169 -17.38 -14.07 10.47
CA GLN A 169 -18.61 -13.67 11.16
C GLN A 169 -19.38 -12.60 10.36
N GLU A 170 -18.69 -11.59 9.85
CA GLU A 170 -19.32 -10.54 9.04
C GLU A 170 -19.88 -11.09 7.72
N LYS A 171 -19.14 -11.99 7.05
CA LYS A 171 -19.62 -12.72 5.87
C LYS A 171 -20.86 -13.58 6.16
N GLN A 172 -21.02 -14.10 7.38
CA GLN A 172 -22.25 -14.76 7.82
C GLN A 172 -23.37 -13.76 8.15
N ARG A 173 -23.05 -12.60 8.76
CA ARG A 173 -24.01 -11.52 9.06
C ARG A 173 -24.64 -10.98 7.78
N LEU A 174 -23.81 -10.56 6.81
CA LEU A 174 -24.25 -10.04 5.51
C LEU A 174 -25.06 -11.07 4.71
N ARG A 175 -24.70 -12.36 4.75
CA ARG A 175 -25.50 -13.43 4.13
C ARG A 175 -26.89 -13.56 4.75
N LYS A 176 -27.01 -13.48 6.08
CA LYS A 176 -28.32 -13.48 6.76
C LYS A 176 -29.12 -12.23 6.41
N GLU A 177 -28.50 -11.06 6.48
CA GLU A 177 -29.12 -9.76 6.14
C GLU A 177 -29.64 -9.73 4.69
N MET A 178 -28.87 -10.26 3.74
CA MET A 178 -29.28 -10.40 2.34
C MET A 178 -30.45 -11.37 2.17
N LEU A 179 -30.44 -12.52 2.86
CA LEU A 179 -31.56 -13.47 2.84
C LEU A 179 -32.84 -12.87 3.44
N THR A 180 -32.73 -12.10 4.53
CA THR A 180 -33.86 -11.37 5.12
C THR A 180 -34.40 -10.34 4.13
N ARG A 181 -33.56 -9.50 3.51
CA ARG A 181 -34.00 -8.55 2.47
C ARG A 181 -34.71 -9.24 1.30
N ILE A 182 -34.20 -10.39 0.82
CA ILE A 182 -34.86 -11.16 -0.24
C ILE A 182 -36.25 -11.68 0.21
N GLN A 183 -36.40 -12.07 1.47
CA GLN A 183 -37.70 -12.47 2.04
C GLN A 183 -38.65 -11.27 2.19
N GLU A 184 -38.15 -10.11 2.64
CA GLU A 184 -38.90 -8.86 2.76
C GLU A 184 -39.39 -8.37 1.38
N THR A 185 -38.52 -8.28 0.38
CA THR A 185 -38.90 -7.91 -0.99
C THR A 185 -39.87 -8.91 -1.60
N LYS A 186 -39.71 -10.22 -1.36
CA LYS A 186 -40.69 -11.23 -1.79
C LYS A 186 -42.06 -11.02 -1.11
N MET A 187 -42.08 -10.71 0.18
CA MET A 187 -43.32 -10.43 0.92
C MET A 187 -44.00 -9.15 0.41
N GLN A 188 -43.23 -8.09 0.14
CA GLN A 188 -43.73 -6.85 -0.47
C GLN A 188 -44.29 -7.08 -1.88
N MET A 189 -43.63 -7.89 -2.71
CA MET A 189 -44.15 -8.27 -4.04
C MET A 189 -45.46 -9.04 -3.95
N LEU A 190 -45.60 -9.96 -2.98
CA LEU A 190 -46.84 -10.70 -2.76
C LEU A 190 -47.95 -9.78 -2.24
N GLN A 191 -47.67 -8.92 -1.27
CA GLN A 191 -48.62 -7.93 -0.75
C GLN A 191 -49.12 -6.99 -1.87
N HIS A 192 -48.21 -6.44 -2.68
CA HIS A 192 -48.56 -5.59 -3.82
C HIS A 192 -49.34 -6.34 -4.91
N MET A 193 -49.03 -7.62 -5.16
CA MET A 193 -49.81 -8.47 -6.07
C MET A 193 -51.23 -8.70 -5.54
N ASP A 194 -51.37 -9.03 -4.25
CA ASP A 194 -52.66 -9.24 -3.60
C ASP A 194 -53.47 -7.93 -3.58
N GLU A 195 -52.86 -6.79 -3.26
CA GLU A 195 -53.48 -5.46 -3.35
C GLU A 195 -53.95 -5.13 -4.77
N GLN A 196 -53.17 -5.45 -5.81
CA GLN A 196 -53.58 -5.26 -7.21
C GLN A 196 -54.73 -6.19 -7.60
N LEU A 197 -54.72 -7.45 -7.14
CA LEU A 197 -55.82 -8.39 -7.37
C LEU A 197 -57.09 -7.92 -6.66
N ASP A 198 -56.98 -7.40 -5.45
CA ASP A 198 -58.09 -6.87 -4.66
C ASP A 198 -58.65 -5.58 -5.30
N ALA A 199 -57.79 -4.68 -5.76
CA ALA A 199 -58.18 -3.46 -6.48
C ALA A 199 -58.85 -3.77 -7.83
N LYS A 200 -58.29 -4.72 -8.60
CA LYS A 200 -58.87 -5.19 -9.87
C LYS A 200 -60.22 -5.86 -9.64
N THR A 201 -60.35 -6.68 -8.60
CA THR A 201 -61.62 -7.34 -8.24
C THR A 201 -62.68 -6.31 -7.84
N LYS A 202 -62.34 -5.33 -6.98
CA LYS A 202 -63.24 -4.23 -6.61
C LYS A 202 -63.67 -3.39 -7.81
N LYS A 203 -62.74 -3.11 -8.74
CA LYS A 203 -63.03 -2.42 -10.01
C LYS A 203 -63.99 -3.24 -10.88
N THR A 204 -63.73 -4.52 -11.12
CA THR A 204 -64.60 -5.38 -11.93
C THR A 204 -65.99 -5.56 -11.31
N ILE A 205 -66.10 -5.60 -9.98
CA ILE A 205 -67.40 -5.57 -9.29
C ILE A 205 -68.12 -4.25 -9.59
N ALA A 206 -67.47 -3.10 -9.43
CA ALA A 206 -68.06 -1.79 -9.71
C ALA A 206 -68.47 -1.60 -11.19
N GLU A 207 -67.71 -2.16 -12.13
CA GLU A 207 -68.02 -2.17 -13.56
C GLU A 207 -69.24 -3.06 -13.86
N ASN A 208 -69.33 -4.26 -13.28
CA ASN A 208 -70.51 -5.12 -13.39
C ASN A 208 -71.75 -4.45 -12.77
N ASP A 209 -71.59 -3.78 -11.64
CA ASP A 209 -72.62 -3.00 -10.95
C ASP A 209 -73.10 -1.81 -11.79
N HIS A 210 -72.23 -1.22 -12.60
CA HIS A 210 -72.55 -0.13 -13.53
C HIS A 210 -73.31 -0.66 -14.75
N LEU A 211 -72.81 -1.73 -15.39
CA LEU A 211 -73.45 -2.40 -16.52
C LEU A 211 -74.84 -2.94 -16.14
N ALA A 212 -75.02 -3.44 -14.91
CA ALA A 212 -76.32 -3.87 -14.41
C ALA A 212 -77.32 -2.69 -14.27
N LYS A 213 -76.84 -1.49 -13.91
CA LYS A 213 -77.67 -0.27 -13.84
C LYS A 213 -78.02 0.25 -15.24
N GLU A 214 -77.09 0.19 -16.19
CA GLU A 214 -77.34 0.54 -17.60
C GLU A 214 -78.30 -0.43 -18.28
N LEU A 215 -78.11 -1.74 -18.09
CA LEU A 215 -79.04 -2.77 -18.57
C LEU A 215 -80.44 -2.57 -17.96
N GLY A 216 -80.52 -2.29 -16.65
CA GLY A 216 -81.78 -1.95 -15.98
C GLY A 216 -82.43 -0.65 -16.48
N TYR A 217 -81.65 0.33 -16.92
CA TYR A 217 -82.15 1.53 -17.60
C TYR A 217 -82.70 1.21 -18.99
N HIS A 218 -81.95 0.47 -19.81
CA HIS A 218 -82.37 0.08 -21.16
C HIS A 218 -83.58 -0.87 -21.17
N ILE A 219 -83.72 -1.74 -20.17
CA ILE A 219 -84.93 -2.55 -19.97
C ILE A 219 -86.13 -1.63 -19.75
N ARG A 220 -86.07 -0.70 -18.77
CA ARG A 220 -87.17 0.26 -18.52
C ARG A 220 -87.48 1.15 -19.72
N GLN A 221 -86.46 1.58 -20.47
CA GLN A 221 -86.62 2.35 -21.70
C GLN A 221 -87.33 1.53 -22.79
N SER A 222 -87.00 0.25 -22.91
CA SER A 222 -87.63 -0.69 -23.85
C SER A 222 -89.07 -1.01 -23.43
N GLU A 223 -89.34 -1.21 -22.14
CA GLU A 223 -90.69 -1.36 -21.58
C GLU A 223 -91.56 -0.12 -21.88
N LEU A 224 -91.03 1.09 -21.69
CA LEU A 224 -91.73 2.33 -22.01
C LEU A 224 -91.98 2.51 -23.51
N LEU A 225 -91.07 2.05 -24.38
CA LEU A 225 -91.28 2.04 -25.83
C LEU A 225 -92.30 0.99 -26.26
N LEU A 226 -92.30 -0.19 -25.62
CA LEU A 226 -93.25 -1.27 -25.86
C LEU A 226 -94.67 -0.87 -25.42
N GLN A 227 -94.83 -0.27 -24.24
CA GLN A 227 -96.10 0.31 -23.79
C GLN A 227 -96.62 1.43 -24.71
N LYS A 228 -95.72 2.22 -25.32
CA LYS A 228 -96.11 3.21 -26.35
C LYS A 228 -96.53 2.52 -27.64
N ASN A 229 -95.85 1.45 -28.05
CA ASN A 229 -96.21 0.65 -29.22
C ASN A 229 -97.59 -0.01 -29.05
N GLU A 230 -97.86 -0.61 -27.88
CA GLU A 230 -99.17 -1.16 -27.52
C GLU A 230 -100.29 -0.11 -27.57
N LYS A 231 -100.05 1.10 -27.05
CA LYS A 231 -101.01 2.22 -27.14
C LYS A 231 -101.24 2.67 -28.58
N LEU A 232 -100.18 2.87 -29.35
CA LEU A 232 -100.29 3.22 -30.77
C LEU A 232 -100.98 2.12 -31.59
N ALA A 233 -100.81 0.85 -31.23
CA ALA A 233 -101.52 -0.27 -31.84
C ALA A 233 -103.01 -0.26 -31.47
N GLN A 234 -103.37 0.02 -30.21
CA GLN A 234 -104.75 0.21 -29.76
C GLN A 234 -105.41 1.41 -30.48
N GLU A 235 -104.76 2.56 -30.49
CA GLU A 235 -105.20 3.77 -31.21
C GLU A 235 -105.38 3.49 -32.71
N ASN A 236 -104.47 2.74 -33.34
CA ASN A 236 -104.58 2.38 -34.76
C ASN A 236 -105.77 1.42 -35.03
N VAL A 237 -106.04 0.47 -34.12
CA VAL A 237 -107.24 -0.38 -34.18
C VAL A 237 -108.52 0.43 -33.97
N GLU A 238 -108.53 1.38 -33.03
CA GLU A 238 -109.65 2.29 -32.81
C GLU A 238 -109.90 3.21 -34.02
N LEU A 239 -108.85 3.78 -34.61
CA LEU A 239 -108.93 4.59 -35.83
C LEU A 239 -109.40 3.75 -37.03
N HIS A 240 -108.94 2.51 -37.18
CA HIS A 240 -109.49 1.58 -38.18
C HIS A 240 -110.98 1.34 -37.96
N ARG A 241 -111.43 1.16 -36.71
CA ARG A 241 -112.86 1.03 -36.39
C ARG A 241 -113.65 2.31 -36.68
N GLN A 242 -113.08 3.47 -36.37
CA GLN A 242 -113.70 4.78 -36.68
C GLN A 242 -113.81 4.99 -38.20
N VAL A 243 -112.78 4.61 -38.99
CA VAL A 243 -112.81 4.68 -40.46
C VAL A 243 -113.84 3.72 -41.05
N LEU A 244 -114.01 2.53 -40.49
CA LEU A 244 -115.08 1.60 -40.91
C LEU A 244 -116.47 2.18 -40.62
N LEU A 245 -116.71 2.65 -39.39
CA LEU A 245 -117.97 3.31 -39.01
C LEU A 245 -118.25 4.58 -39.83
N ALA A 246 -117.21 5.36 -40.16
CA ALA A 246 -117.32 6.53 -41.02
C ALA A 246 -117.72 6.16 -42.46
N LYS A 247 -117.18 5.06 -43.01
CA LYS A 247 -117.59 4.52 -44.32
C LYS A 247 -119.03 4.00 -44.30
N GLU A 248 -119.44 3.29 -43.25
CA GLU A 248 -120.85 2.86 -43.09
C GLU A 248 -121.80 4.07 -43.03
N VAL A 249 -121.42 5.13 -42.31
CA VAL A 249 -122.18 6.38 -42.25
C VAL A 249 -122.15 7.14 -43.58
N GLU A 250 -121.03 7.15 -44.30
CA GLU A 250 -120.91 7.73 -45.65
C GLU A 250 -121.81 6.99 -46.65
N GLU A 251 -121.83 5.65 -46.62
CA GLU A 251 -122.74 4.85 -47.43
C GLU A 251 -124.22 5.11 -47.08
N GLU A 252 -124.57 5.19 -45.79
CA GLU A 252 -125.95 5.53 -45.37
C GLU A 252 -126.32 6.97 -45.74
N LEU A 253 -125.37 7.91 -45.68
CA LEU A 253 -125.56 9.27 -46.19
C LEU A 253 -125.66 9.29 -47.71
N ALA A 254 -124.93 8.47 -48.45
CA ALA A 254 -125.03 8.34 -49.90
C ALA A 254 -126.37 7.70 -50.32
N LYS A 255 -126.84 6.67 -49.61
CA LYS A 255 -128.19 6.08 -49.78
C LYS A 255 -129.28 7.11 -49.49
N ARG A 256 -129.17 7.87 -48.39
CA ARG A 256 -130.10 8.97 -48.03
C ARG A 256 -130.03 10.16 -48.99
N ASN A 257 -128.85 10.50 -49.51
CA ASN A 257 -128.68 11.54 -50.52
C ASN A 257 -129.29 11.09 -51.85
N LEU A 258 -129.11 9.82 -52.24
CA LEU A 258 -129.77 9.25 -53.41
C LEU A 258 -131.31 9.21 -53.27
N THR A 259 -131.86 8.88 -52.10
CA THR A 259 -133.32 8.99 -51.89
C THR A 259 -133.78 10.45 -51.86
N ASN A 260 -133.04 11.36 -51.22
CA ASN A 260 -133.35 12.79 -51.25
C ASN A 260 -133.26 13.37 -52.68
N GLN A 261 -132.30 12.97 -53.50
CA GLN A 261 -132.22 13.34 -54.92
C GLN A 261 -133.36 12.74 -55.75
N ARG A 262 -133.86 11.55 -55.42
CA ARG A 262 -135.08 10.99 -56.03
C ARG A 262 -136.30 11.81 -55.62
N THR A 263 -136.45 12.17 -54.34
CA THR A 263 -137.52 13.03 -53.84
C THR A 263 -137.46 14.42 -54.46
N ILE A 264 -136.27 15.03 -54.57
CA ILE A 264 -136.04 16.32 -55.24
C ILE A 264 -136.35 16.20 -56.73
N ARG A 265 -135.96 15.12 -57.43
CA ARG A 265 -136.39 14.89 -58.82
C ARG A 265 -137.90 14.74 -58.96
N ILE A 266 -138.58 14.07 -58.02
CA ILE A 266 -140.05 13.95 -58.01
C ILE A 266 -140.72 15.31 -57.73
N LEU A 267 -140.15 16.14 -56.85
CA LEU A 267 -140.64 17.49 -56.56
C LEU A 267 -140.38 18.46 -57.73
N LEU A 268 -139.21 18.38 -58.38
CA LEU A 268 -138.90 19.12 -59.60
C LEU A 268 -139.79 18.69 -60.76
N TYR A 269 -140.05 17.40 -60.94
CA TYR A 269 -141.01 16.90 -61.94
C TYR A 269 -142.42 17.46 -61.67
N LYS A 270 -142.87 17.44 -60.41
CA LYS A 270 -144.16 18.05 -60.00
C LYS A 270 -144.20 19.57 -60.13
N LEU A 271 -143.07 20.26 -60.04
CA LEU A 271 -142.97 21.69 -60.36
C LEU A 271 -142.99 21.92 -61.87
N GLN A 272 -142.37 21.04 -62.65
CA GLN A 272 -142.28 21.11 -64.11
C GLN A 272 -143.63 20.84 -64.78
N ASP A 273 -144.46 19.93 -64.25
CA ASP A 273 -145.87 19.75 -64.64
C ASP A 273 -146.74 21.00 -64.34
N VAL A 274 -146.29 21.89 -63.44
CA VAL A 274 -147.03 23.12 -63.04
C VAL A 274 -146.50 24.38 -63.73
N HIS A 275 -145.26 24.39 -64.23
CA HIS A 275 -144.61 25.56 -64.84
C HIS A 275 -144.67 25.59 -66.38
N ALA A 276 -145.67 24.93 -66.97
CA ALA A 276 -145.99 25.05 -68.40
C ALA A 276 -146.72 26.37 -68.74
N GLY A 277 -146.34 27.49 -68.11
CA GLY A 277 -146.95 28.80 -68.28
C GLY A 277 -146.08 29.92 -67.69
N ASN A 278 -145.57 30.80 -68.56
CA ASN A 278 -144.69 31.96 -68.30
C ASN A 278 -143.32 31.67 -67.65
N PRO A 279 -142.21 31.77 -68.41
CA PRO A 279 -140.86 31.68 -67.88
C PRO A 279 -140.20 33.06 -67.63
N GLU A 280 -139.58 33.23 -66.47
CA GLU A 280 -138.46 34.16 -66.27
C GLU A 280 -137.48 33.61 -65.21
N CYS A 281 -136.24 34.15 -65.22
CA CYS A 281 -135.27 34.14 -64.11
C CYS A 281 -134.68 32.80 -63.59
N GLN A 282 -133.40 32.52 -63.90
CA GLN A 282 -132.25 32.54 -62.95
C GLN A 282 -131.00 31.75 -63.43
N GLY A 283 -129.82 32.08 -62.86
CA GLY A 283 -128.64 31.19 -62.87
C GLY A 283 -127.27 31.87 -62.75
N ILE A 284 -126.68 31.93 -61.55
CA ILE A 284 -125.32 32.45 -61.28
C ILE A 284 -124.39 31.32 -60.79
N LYS A 285 -123.08 31.42 -61.01
CA LYS A 285 -122.04 30.54 -60.42
C LYS A 285 -120.87 31.33 -59.83
N ILE A 286 -120.24 30.78 -58.78
CA ILE A 286 -119.05 31.29 -58.07
C ILE A 286 -118.10 30.10 -57.80
N GLY A 287 -116.79 30.34 -57.70
CA GLY A 287 -115.76 29.34 -57.36
C GLY A 287 -114.62 29.94 -56.50
N LEU A 288 -113.83 29.08 -55.85
CA LEU A 288 -112.84 29.44 -54.81
C LEU A 288 -111.38 29.51 -55.32
N PRO A 289 -110.45 30.15 -54.56
CA PRO A 289 -109.02 30.31 -54.90
C PRO A 289 -108.10 29.22 -54.30
N ASP A 290 -106.79 29.33 -54.61
CA ASP A 290 -105.70 28.39 -54.31
C ASP A 290 -104.53 29.11 -53.57
N HIS A 291 -103.68 28.38 -52.84
CA HIS A 291 -102.61 28.93 -51.98
C HIS A 291 -101.21 28.39 -52.33
N LYS A 292 -100.24 29.30 -52.52
CA LYS A 292 -98.81 28.99 -52.75
C LYS A 292 -97.94 29.87 -51.87
N GLY A 293 -97.27 29.31 -50.85
CA GLY A 293 -96.48 30.10 -49.90
C GLY A 293 -95.31 29.42 -49.18
N GLU A 294 -95.24 28.09 -49.14
CA GLU A 294 -94.35 27.38 -48.18
C GLU A 294 -92.97 26.99 -48.76
N ASP A 295 -92.86 26.82 -50.08
CA ASP A 295 -91.64 26.31 -50.77
C ASP A 295 -90.39 27.19 -50.62
N LEU A 296 -90.54 28.47 -50.27
CA LEU A 296 -89.43 29.44 -50.19
C LEU A 296 -88.63 29.37 -48.88
N GLN A 297 -89.15 28.75 -47.82
CA GLN A 297 -88.45 28.68 -46.54
C GLN A 297 -87.52 27.47 -46.47
N ILE A 298 -88.03 26.29 -46.84
CA ILE A 298 -87.32 24.99 -46.77
C ILE A 298 -85.97 25.02 -47.52
N ASN A 299 -85.90 25.77 -48.62
CA ASN A 299 -84.67 25.91 -49.42
C ASN A 299 -83.56 26.72 -48.74
N LYS A 300 -83.87 27.62 -47.79
CA LYS A 300 -82.86 28.38 -47.04
C LYS A 300 -82.22 27.53 -45.95
N ASP A 301 -83.05 26.86 -45.17
CA ASP A 301 -82.66 26.00 -44.07
C ASP A 301 -81.71 24.87 -44.57
N LEU A 302 -81.96 24.36 -45.79
CA LEU A 302 -81.11 23.40 -46.49
C LEU A 302 -79.73 23.93 -46.91
N GLU A 303 -79.56 25.24 -47.15
CA GLU A 303 -78.23 25.82 -47.43
C GLU A 303 -77.43 26.04 -46.14
N GLU A 304 -78.07 26.45 -45.05
CA GLU A 304 -77.38 26.68 -43.77
C GLU A 304 -76.83 25.37 -43.20
N ILE A 305 -77.60 24.27 -43.27
CA ILE A 305 -77.14 22.92 -42.90
C ILE A 305 -75.92 22.50 -43.72
N LYS A 306 -75.90 22.77 -45.04
CA LYS A 306 -74.75 22.45 -45.91
C LYS A 306 -73.50 23.23 -45.53
N ARG A 307 -73.62 24.53 -45.21
CA ARG A 307 -72.48 25.35 -44.75
C ARG A 307 -71.94 24.85 -43.41
N TYR A 308 -72.82 24.49 -42.48
CA TYR A 308 -72.42 23.95 -41.17
C TYR A 308 -71.62 22.64 -41.30
N ILE A 309 -72.08 21.69 -42.11
CA ILE A 309 -71.36 20.41 -42.37
C ILE A 309 -70.00 20.68 -43.03
N GLN A 310 -69.94 21.60 -43.99
CA GLN A 310 -68.69 21.91 -44.70
C GLN A 310 -67.66 22.63 -43.80
N GLN A 311 -68.12 23.36 -42.77
CA GLN A 311 -67.27 23.97 -41.76
C GLN A 311 -66.75 22.93 -40.74
N GLN A 312 -67.62 22.00 -40.29
CA GLN A 312 -67.22 20.84 -39.46
C GLN A 312 -66.16 19.97 -40.14
N THR A 313 -66.34 19.68 -41.44
CA THR A 313 -65.41 18.80 -42.20
C THR A 313 -63.99 19.38 -42.22
N ARG A 314 -63.84 20.68 -42.50
CA ARG A 314 -62.54 21.37 -42.51
C ARG A 314 -61.87 21.41 -41.13
N ALA A 315 -62.65 21.41 -40.05
CA ALA A 315 -62.10 21.32 -38.70
C ALA A 315 -61.47 19.93 -38.46
N LEU A 316 -62.16 18.83 -38.82
CA LEU A 316 -61.62 17.48 -38.72
C LEU A 316 -60.34 17.28 -39.54
N GLU A 317 -60.31 17.77 -40.78
CA GLU A 317 -59.12 17.70 -41.65
C GLU A 317 -57.89 18.33 -40.99
N SER A 318 -58.05 19.44 -40.26
CA SER A 318 -56.96 20.10 -39.54
C SER A 318 -56.45 19.33 -38.31
N VAL A 319 -57.31 18.53 -37.67
CA VAL A 319 -56.91 17.69 -36.51
C VAL A 319 -56.18 16.42 -36.97
N SER A 320 -56.58 15.85 -38.11
CA SER A 320 -56.01 14.58 -38.62
C SER A 320 -54.48 14.65 -38.79
N GLY A 321 -53.95 15.75 -39.36
CA GLY A 321 -52.50 15.92 -39.56
C GLY A 321 -51.70 16.00 -38.26
N ALA A 322 -52.29 16.52 -37.18
CA ALA A 322 -51.66 16.52 -35.85
C ALA A 322 -51.63 15.11 -35.25
N GLU A 323 -52.65 14.29 -35.50
CA GLU A 323 -52.68 12.89 -35.04
C GLU A 323 -51.74 11.98 -35.83
N GLU A 324 -51.54 12.22 -37.13
CA GLU A 324 -50.51 11.54 -37.91
C GLU A 324 -49.09 11.91 -37.45
N ALA A 325 -48.84 13.18 -37.14
CA ALA A 325 -47.57 13.62 -36.55
C ALA A 325 -47.30 12.97 -35.18
N MET A 326 -48.31 12.86 -34.30
CA MET A 326 -48.16 12.16 -33.03
C MET A 326 -47.90 10.66 -33.22
N ARG A 327 -48.59 9.99 -34.17
CA ARG A 327 -48.32 8.56 -34.48
C ARG A 327 -46.89 8.34 -34.97
N PHE A 328 -46.35 9.24 -35.79
CA PHE A 328 -44.96 9.19 -36.23
C PHE A 328 -43.97 9.31 -35.04
N LEU A 329 -44.21 10.25 -34.11
CA LEU A 329 -43.37 10.38 -32.91
C LEU A 329 -43.43 9.16 -31.98
N TYR A 330 -44.58 8.48 -31.89
CA TYR A 330 -44.68 7.21 -31.15
C TYR A 330 -43.93 6.07 -31.84
N ALA A 331 -44.02 5.94 -33.17
CA ALA A 331 -43.27 4.93 -33.92
C ALA A 331 -41.74 5.12 -33.74
N CYS A 332 -41.25 6.36 -33.82
CA CYS A 332 -39.83 6.66 -33.59
C CYS A 332 -39.36 6.40 -32.14
N LEU A 333 -40.27 6.35 -31.15
CA LEU A 333 -39.93 5.89 -29.80
C LEU A 333 -39.88 4.35 -29.73
N GLU A 334 -40.81 3.67 -30.37
CA GLU A 334 -40.86 2.20 -30.44
C GLU A 334 -39.62 1.63 -31.15
N ASP A 335 -39.19 2.23 -32.25
CA ASP A 335 -37.93 1.89 -32.94
C ASP A 335 -36.69 2.05 -32.03
N ILE A 336 -36.63 3.12 -31.23
CA ILE A 336 -35.53 3.38 -30.28
C ILE A 336 -35.55 2.40 -29.09
N GLU A 337 -36.73 1.95 -28.64
CA GLU A 337 -36.84 0.92 -27.62
C GLU A 337 -36.44 -0.48 -28.15
N LEU A 338 -36.74 -0.77 -29.42
CA LEU A 338 -36.24 -1.97 -30.12
C LEU A 338 -34.72 -1.93 -30.34
N GLU A 339 -34.14 -0.76 -30.63
CA GLU A 339 -32.68 -0.56 -30.73
C GLU A 339 -31.98 -0.84 -29.38
N ASN A 340 -32.50 -0.30 -28.26
CA ASN A 340 -32.01 -0.63 -26.90
C ASN A 340 -32.04 -2.15 -26.61
N VAL A 341 -33.16 -2.82 -26.93
CA VAL A 341 -33.30 -4.27 -26.71
C VAL A 341 -32.33 -5.07 -27.59
N SER A 342 -31.95 -4.54 -28.75
CA SER A 342 -30.96 -5.13 -29.64
C SER A 342 -29.53 -4.98 -29.10
N GLU A 343 -29.15 -3.80 -28.59
CA GLU A 343 -27.85 -3.58 -27.94
C GLU A 343 -27.68 -4.47 -26.69
N ILE A 344 -28.71 -4.57 -25.85
CA ILE A 344 -28.69 -5.38 -24.62
C ILE A 344 -28.49 -6.87 -24.93
N ASN A 345 -29.16 -7.41 -25.95
CA ASN A 345 -28.95 -8.80 -26.37
C ASN A 345 -27.59 -9.02 -27.03
N GLY A 346 -27.06 -8.03 -27.76
CA GLY A 346 -25.72 -8.11 -28.37
C GLY A 346 -24.57 -8.18 -27.36
N GLN A 347 -24.75 -7.68 -26.14
CA GLN A 347 -23.71 -7.70 -25.10
C GLN A 347 -23.58 -9.03 -24.33
N VAL A 348 -24.51 -9.97 -24.50
CA VAL A 348 -24.51 -11.24 -23.74
C VAL A 348 -23.40 -12.21 -24.20
N ASP A 349 -23.02 -12.19 -25.48
CA ASP A 349 -22.09 -13.16 -26.08
C ASP A 349 -20.60 -12.71 -26.13
N SER A 350 -20.22 -11.57 -25.53
CA SER A 350 -18.84 -11.04 -25.65
C SER A 350 -18.16 -10.56 -24.35
N HIS A 351 -18.33 -11.28 -23.24
CA HIS A 351 -17.64 -10.97 -21.97
C HIS A 351 -16.34 -11.76 -21.72
N HIS A 352 -15.26 -11.41 -22.43
CA HIS A 352 -13.89 -11.66 -21.97
C HIS A 352 -12.93 -10.52 -22.33
N ALA A 353 -12.10 -10.13 -21.34
CA ALA A 353 -11.02 -9.13 -21.36
C ALA A 353 -11.36 -7.63 -21.32
N ALA A 354 -10.36 -6.85 -20.88
CA ALA A 354 -10.20 -5.39 -20.91
C ALA A 354 -11.09 -4.50 -20.01
N THR A 355 -10.57 -4.25 -18.79
CA THR A 355 -10.92 -3.11 -17.93
C THR A 355 -10.47 -1.76 -18.53
N SER A 356 -11.32 -0.73 -18.46
CA SER A 356 -10.97 0.73 -18.38
C SER A 356 -12.26 1.49 -18.03
N THR A 357 -12.43 2.32 -16.99
CA THR A 357 -11.64 3.46 -16.46
C THR A 357 -11.50 4.67 -17.40
N THR A 358 -12.58 5.44 -17.53
CA THR A 358 -12.53 6.87 -17.90
C THR A 358 -13.52 7.65 -17.05
N ASN A 359 -13.03 8.62 -16.28
CA ASN A 359 -13.87 9.65 -15.66
C ASN A 359 -13.91 10.88 -16.57
N ILE A 360 -15.09 11.50 -16.66
CA ILE A 360 -15.33 12.95 -16.56
C ILE A 360 -14.13 13.84 -16.93
N GLU A 361 -14.17 14.52 -18.08
CA GLU A 361 -14.59 15.93 -18.20
C GLU A 361 -14.45 16.43 -19.66
N GLU A 362 -15.53 16.84 -20.32
CA GLU A 362 -15.45 17.61 -21.58
C GLU A 362 -16.65 18.58 -21.71
N TYR A 363 -16.41 19.73 -22.33
CA TYR A 363 -17.26 20.92 -22.26
C TYR A 363 -18.05 21.17 -23.55
N LEU A 364 -19.30 21.60 -23.39
CA LEU A 364 -20.01 22.58 -24.24
C LEU A 364 -19.63 22.67 -25.74
N GLU A 365 -20.03 21.67 -26.53
CA GLU A 365 -20.43 21.89 -27.93
C GLU A 365 -21.83 21.32 -28.16
N LEU A 366 -22.69 22.05 -28.90
CA LEU A 366 -23.98 21.54 -29.36
C LEU A 366 -23.77 20.79 -30.68
N PRO A 367 -24.08 19.48 -30.78
CA PRO A 367 -23.99 18.77 -32.05
C PRO A 367 -25.08 19.26 -33.01
N CYS A 368 -24.67 19.92 -34.10
CA CYS A 368 -25.59 20.48 -35.10
C CYS A 368 -26.19 19.44 -36.07
N SER A 369 -26.25 18.16 -35.68
CA SER A 369 -26.87 17.09 -36.46
C SER A 369 -27.50 16.02 -35.55
N LEU A 370 -28.63 15.45 -36.00
CA LEU A 370 -29.44 14.54 -35.18
C LEU A 370 -28.69 13.24 -34.84
N ASP A 371 -27.84 12.79 -35.75
CA ASP A 371 -27.12 11.51 -35.66
C ASP A 371 -26.05 11.49 -34.55
N GLN A 372 -25.58 12.67 -34.13
CA GLN A 372 -24.53 12.81 -33.11
C GLN A 372 -25.07 12.80 -31.66
N LEU A 373 -26.40 12.81 -31.47
CA LEU A 373 -27.02 12.69 -30.15
C LEU A 373 -26.96 11.25 -29.66
N THR A 374 -26.53 11.04 -28.41
CA THR A 374 -26.57 9.72 -27.76
C THR A 374 -28.01 9.21 -27.61
N LEU A 375 -28.20 7.90 -27.54
CA LEU A 375 -29.52 7.24 -27.53
C LEU A 375 -30.45 7.81 -26.42
N ARG A 376 -29.93 8.06 -25.21
CA ARG A 376 -30.66 8.75 -24.12
C ARG A 376 -31.00 10.22 -24.42
N GLN A 377 -30.13 10.95 -25.12
CA GLN A 377 -30.41 12.35 -25.51
C GLN A 377 -31.49 12.40 -26.60
N ARG A 378 -31.46 11.47 -27.57
CA ARG A 378 -32.53 11.30 -28.58
C ARG A 378 -33.86 10.99 -27.90
N GLN A 379 -33.90 9.98 -27.02
CA GLN A 379 -35.11 9.60 -26.28
C GLN A 379 -35.69 10.78 -25.47
N LYS A 380 -34.84 11.55 -24.77
CA LYS A 380 -35.30 12.73 -24.02
C LYS A 380 -35.86 13.82 -24.93
N LEU A 381 -35.18 14.14 -26.03
CA LEU A 381 -35.64 15.13 -27.01
C LEU A 381 -36.98 14.71 -27.65
N LEU A 382 -37.15 13.42 -27.96
CA LEU A 382 -38.43 12.87 -28.45
C LEU A 382 -39.55 13.02 -27.41
N LEU A 383 -39.29 12.72 -26.14
CA LEU A 383 -40.26 12.88 -25.05
C LEU A 383 -40.65 14.35 -24.82
N ASP A 384 -39.70 15.29 -24.88
CA ASP A 384 -39.98 16.73 -24.74
C ASP A 384 -40.75 17.28 -25.96
N LEU A 385 -40.49 16.77 -27.17
CA LEU A 385 -41.31 17.06 -28.37
C LEU A 385 -42.72 16.47 -28.29
N LEU A 386 -42.88 15.24 -27.80
CA LEU A 386 -44.21 14.63 -27.61
C LEU A 386 -45.01 15.36 -26.52
N ARG A 387 -44.34 15.78 -25.44
CA ARG A 387 -44.96 16.57 -24.36
C ARG A 387 -45.44 17.94 -24.85
N THR A 388 -44.62 18.64 -25.64
CA THR A 388 -45.02 19.93 -26.24
C THR A 388 -46.13 19.77 -27.29
N ALA A 389 -46.10 18.71 -28.11
CA ALA A 389 -47.20 18.38 -29.03
C ALA A 389 -48.52 18.09 -28.28
N ILE A 390 -48.49 17.35 -27.17
CA ILE A 390 -49.66 17.10 -26.31
C ILE A 390 -50.18 18.40 -25.70
N SER A 391 -49.31 19.30 -25.22
CA SER A 391 -49.72 20.62 -24.72
C SER A 391 -50.36 21.49 -25.82
N LEU A 392 -49.82 21.48 -27.05
CA LEU A 392 -50.42 22.18 -28.18
C LEU A 392 -51.77 21.58 -28.60
N ARG A 393 -51.93 20.25 -28.53
CA ARG A 393 -53.22 19.57 -28.73
C ARG A 393 -54.26 20.03 -27.70
N ALA A 394 -53.88 20.08 -26.42
CA ALA A 394 -54.77 20.54 -25.35
C ALA A 394 -55.24 21.99 -25.54
N VAL A 395 -54.38 22.88 -26.07
CA VAL A 395 -54.74 24.27 -26.41
C VAL A 395 -55.64 24.37 -27.65
N THR A 396 -55.60 23.40 -28.56
CA THR A 396 -56.39 23.40 -29.81
C THR A 396 -57.68 22.58 -29.77
N GLN A 397 -57.86 21.72 -28.75
CA GLN A 397 -59.04 20.86 -28.59
C GLN A 397 -60.12 21.40 -27.64
N ASP A 398 -60.09 22.68 -27.24
CA ASP A 398 -61.22 23.33 -26.55
C ASP A 398 -62.08 24.16 -27.55
N PRO A 399 -63.27 23.69 -27.97
CA PRO A 399 -64.19 24.43 -28.82
C PRO A 399 -65.20 25.27 -28.00
N GLY A 400 -65.03 25.33 -26.67
CA GLY A 400 -66.05 25.72 -25.71
C GLY A 400 -66.18 27.21 -25.41
N SER A 401 -65.35 28.09 -25.99
CA SER A 401 -65.35 29.53 -25.67
C SER A 401 -65.24 30.44 -26.90
N GLN A 402 -66.37 30.68 -27.58
CA GLN A 402 -66.53 31.85 -28.45
C GLN A 402 -67.50 32.86 -27.83
N LYS A 403 -66.95 33.91 -27.20
CA LYS A 403 -67.65 35.19 -27.00
C LYS A 403 -66.79 36.37 -27.43
N THR A 404 -67.04 36.80 -28.67
CA THR A 404 -66.84 38.17 -29.18
C THR A 404 -65.48 38.82 -28.96
N SER A 405 -64.63 38.78 -29.98
CA SER A 405 -63.78 39.91 -30.35
C SER A 405 -64.12 40.35 -31.77
N LYS A 406 -64.59 41.60 -31.88
CA LYS A 406 -64.22 42.48 -32.99
C LYS A 406 -63.17 43.45 -32.43
N ASP A 407 -62.37 44.00 -33.32
CA ASP A 407 -61.27 44.95 -33.05
C ASP A 407 -60.14 44.27 -32.22
N LEU A 408 -58.86 44.36 -32.60
CA LEU A 408 -58.17 45.49 -33.20
C LEU A 408 -57.18 45.08 -34.31
N SER A 409 -57.11 45.91 -35.36
CA SER A 409 -55.96 46.05 -36.26
C SER A 409 -55.37 47.47 -36.07
N SER A 410 -54.18 47.74 -36.63
CA SER A 410 -53.35 48.94 -36.41
C SER A 410 -52.62 48.95 -35.05
N MET A 411 -51.32 48.63 -34.96
CA MET A 411 -50.11 49.40 -35.34
C MET A 411 -49.74 50.57 -34.40
N MET A 412 -48.48 50.51 -33.90
CA MET A 412 -47.52 51.58 -33.52
C MET A 412 -48.04 52.81 -32.73
N THR A 413 -47.43 53.21 -31.61
CA THR A 413 -46.12 53.94 -31.61
C THR A 413 -45.46 54.04 -30.21
N HIS A 414 -44.15 54.34 -30.21
CA HIS A 414 -43.31 55.00 -29.18
C HIS A 414 -43.65 54.91 -27.67
N GLU A 415 -42.81 54.16 -26.93
CA GLU A 415 -41.67 54.76 -26.18
C GLU A 415 -41.93 56.02 -25.31
N SER A 416 -42.10 55.85 -23.98
CA SER A 416 -41.32 56.56 -22.92
C SER A 416 -41.84 56.31 -21.49
N LEU A 417 -40.90 56.01 -20.58
CA LEU A 417 -40.84 56.32 -19.12
C LEU A 417 -42.16 56.69 -18.40
N SER A 418 -42.54 56.04 -17.30
CA SER A 418 -41.80 56.12 -16.03
C SER A 418 -42.10 55.00 -15.01
N ALA A 419 -41.33 54.97 -13.91
CA ALA A 419 -41.25 53.88 -12.95
C ALA A 419 -42.47 53.68 -12.02
N ALA A 420 -42.76 52.41 -11.68
CA ALA A 420 -42.81 51.95 -10.27
C ALA A 420 -42.79 50.40 -10.14
N ASN A 421 -42.00 49.92 -9.18
CA ASN A 421 -42.10 48.67 -8.40
C ASN A 421 -43.03 47.54 -8.87
N GLY A 422 -42.49 46.34 -9.13
CA GLY A 422 -43.32 45.11 -9.24
C GLY A 422 -42.65 43.90 -9.89
N ALA A 423 -41.59 43.35 -9.29
CA ALA A 423 -41.04 42.05 -9.69
C ALA A 423 -41.28 41.01 -8.57
N PHE A 424 -42.37 40.25 -8.68
CA PHE A 424 -42.56 39.03 -7.89
C PHE A 424 -41.69 37.92 -8.48
N SER A 425 -40.84 37.30 -7.66
CA SER A 425 -40.12 36.08 -8.06
C SER A 425 -41.00 34.84 -7.87
N VAL A 426 -40.60 33.73 -8.46
CA VAL A 426 -41.37 32.46 -8.47
C VAL A 426 -41.05 31.59 -7.24
N ASP A 427 -40.18 32.06 -6.35
CA ASP A 427 -39.66 31.31 -5.19
C ASP A 427 -40.65 31.17 -4.01
N ASP A 428 -41.76 31.93 -4.00
CA ASP A 428 -42.77 31.92 -2.93
C ASP A 428 -43.68 30.66 -2.90
N ILE A 429 -43.44 29.67 -3.78
CA ILE A 429 -44.17 28.39 -3.80
C ILE A 429 -43.21 27.21 -3.64
N LEU A 430 -42.64 27.05 -2.44
CA LEU A 430 -42.44 25.76 -1.74
C LEU A 430 -41.75 25.93 -0.37
N THR A 431 -42.43 26.57 0.59
CA THR A 431 -41.99 26.59 2.00
C THR A 431 -43.10 26.12 2.95
N LEU A 432 -42.94 24.91 3.49
CA LEU A 432 -43.59 24.48 4.73
C LEU A 432 -42.53 23.84 5.63
N SER A 433 -42.18 24.54 6.70
CA SER A 433 -41.26 24.05 7.72
C SER A 433 -41.88 22.93 8.55
N VAL A 434 -41.05 21.99 8.99
CA VAL A 434 -41.23 21.31 10.27
C VAL A 434 -39.90 21.36 11.01
N ASP A 435 -39.78 22.26 11.98
CA ASP A 435 -38.65 22.33 12.89
C ASP A 435 -38.69 21.18 13.90
N SER A 436 -37.52 20.68 14.32
CA SER A 436 -37.30 20.27 15.72
C SER A 436 -35.81 20.09 16.07
N ALA A 437 -35.35 20.98 16.96
CA ALA A 437 -34.40 20.74 18.05
C ALA A 437 -33.09 19.95 17.80
N HIS A 438 -32.01 20.70 17.60
CA HIS A 438 -31.02 20.98 18.66
C HIS A 438 -30.69 19.86 19.67
N LEU A 439 -29.44 19.40 19.65
CA LEU A 439 -28.65 19.12 20.84
C LEU A 439 -27.14 19.25 20.53
N ASP A 440 -26.33 19.46 21.56
CA ASP A 440 -24.87 19.61 21.48
C ASP A 440 -24.18 18.28 21.10
N GLY A 441 -22.96 18.22 20.56
CA GLY A 441 -21.90 19.24 20.53
C GLY A 441 -20.74 18.81 21.43
N LEU A 442 -19.74 18.13 20.86
CA LEU A 442 -18.48 17.81 21.54
C LEU A 442 -17.31 17.79 20.56
N ASP A 443 -16.21 18.41 20.98
CA ASP A 443 -14.95 18.58 20.23
C ASP A 443 -13.97 17.42 20.50
N SER A 444 -13.26 16.96 19.47
CA SER A 444 -11.97 16.26 19.65
C SER A 444 -11.16 16.09 18.35
N GLY A 445 -9.83 16.14 18.48
CA GLY A 445 -8.99 15.12 17.84
C GLY A 445 -8.30 15.44 16.50
N SER A 446 -7.59 16.57 16.39
CA SER A 446 -6.62 16.77 15.30
C SER A 446 -5.50 15.72 15.36
N VAL A 447 -5.42 14.84 14.35
CA VAL A 447 -4.31 13.89 14.15
C VAL A 447 -3.83 13.96 12.69
N LYS A 448 -2.50 13.94 12.51
CA LYS A 448 -1.83 14.22 11.22
C LYS A 448 -1.90 13.01 10.28
N THR A 449 -2.20 13.25 9.01
CA THR A 449 -2.11 12.26 7.93
C THR A 449 -0.64 12.02 7.53
N GLY A 450 -0.05 10.93 8.04
CA GLY A 450 1.27 10.46 7.62
C GLY A 450 1.21 9.74 6.27
N LYS A 451 2.12 10.08 5.34
CA LYS A 451 2.29 9.34 4.08
C LYS A 451 2.83 7.94 4.34
N LEU A 452 2.07 6.91 3.95
CA LEU A 452 2.60 5.56 3.74
C LEU A 452 3.41 5.54 2.44
N VAL A 453 4.67 5.11 2.53
CA VAL A 453 5.53 4.77 1.39
C VAL A 453 5.90 3.30 1.53
N SER A 454 5.23 2.44 0.77
CA SER A 454 5.38 0.98 0.84
C SER A 454 6.06 0.40 -0.40
N VAL A 455 7.34 0.71 -0.59
CA VAL A 455 8.21 0.13 -1.64
C VAL A 455 9.62 -0.03 -1.05
N GLY A 456 10.24 -1.22 -1.18
CA GLY A 456 11.69 -1.40 -0.99
C GLY A 456 12.18 -2.65 -0.25
N VAL A 457 11.42 -3.16 0.74
CA VAL A 457 11.98 -4.12 1.73
C VAL A 457 12.44 -5.46 1.13
N GLN A 458 11.79 -5.97 0.09
CA GLN A 458 12.17 -7.26 -0.52
C GLN A 458 13.42 -7.22 -1.40
N THR A 459 13.89 -6.05 -1.84
CA THR A 459 15.10 -5.93 -2.67
C THR A 459 16.41 -5.84 -1.87
N GLU A 460 16.36 -5.47 -0.60
CA GLU A 460 17.58 -5.35 0.22
C GLU A 460 18.02 -6.68 0.83
N VAL A 461 17.09 -7.59 1.15
CA VAL A 461 17.40 -8.90 1.75
C VAL A 461 18.24 -9.78 0.79
N MET A 462 17.86 -9.90 -0.48
CA MET A 462 18.63 -10.69 -1.46
C MET A 462 20.05 -10.12 -1.67
N ASN A 463 20.21 -8.79 -1.64
CA ASN A 463 21.52 -8.13 -1.77
C ASN A 463 22.47 -8.42 -0.58
N LEU A 464 21.93 -8.78 0.59
CA LEU A 464 22.74 -9.18 1.74
C LEU A 464 23.20 -10.64 1.65
N GLU A 465 22.33 -11.56 1.22
CA GLU A 465 22.71 -12.97 1.02
C GLU A 465 23.75 -13.13 -0.09
N GLU A 466 23.60 -12.43 -1.22
CA GLU A 466 24.56 -12.50 -2.33
C GLU A 466 25.94 -11.89 -1.95
N ARG A 467 25.95 -10.85 -1.10
CA ARG A 467 27.20 -10.31 -0.51
C ARG A 467 27.85 -11.28 0.47
N LEU A 468 27.08 -11.94 1.33
CA LEU A 468 27.61 -12.92 2.28
C LEU A 468 28.23 -14.12 1.55
N ALA A 469 27.58 -14.58 0.48
CA ALA A 469 28.08 -15.66 -0.38
C ALA A 469 29.40 -15.29 -1.08
N LEU A 470 29.60 -14.01 -1.44
CA LEU A 470 30.85 -13.53 -2.03
C LEU A 470 32.01 -13.48 -1.01
N ASP A 471 31.81 -12.91 0.18
CA ASP A 471 32.88 -12.82 1.21
C ASP A 471 33.33 -14.23 1.67
N ILE A 472 32.39 -15.16 1.86
CA ILE A 472 32.71 -16.57 2.16
C ILE A 472 33.53 -17.21 1.02
N LYS A 473 33.22 -16.88 -0.24
CA LYS A 473 33.90 -17.43 -1.43
C LYS A 473 35.29 -16.84 -1.66
N GLU A 474 35.57 -15.62 -1.21
CA GLU A 474 36.94 -15.09 -1.21
C GLU A 474 37.79 -15.66 -0.07
N ARG A 475 37.22 -15.77 1.15
CA ARG A 475 37.91 -16.36 2.30
C ARG A 475 38.25 -17.85 2.14
N LEU A 476 37.55 -18.58 1.26
CA LEU A 476 37.79 -19.99 0.96
C LEU A 476 38.67 -20.25 -0.27
N ARG A 477 39.36 -19.23 -0.84
CA ARG A 477 40.37 -19.48 -1.88
C ARG A 477 41.61 -20.17 -1.27
N PRO A 478 42.01 -21.38 -1.71
CA PRO A 478 43.21 -22.03 -1.19
C PRO A 478 44.48 -21.36 -1.73
N CYS A 479 45.25 -20.72 -0.85
CA CYS A 479 46.56 -20.15 -1.17
C CYS A 479 47.53 -21.24 -1.64
N SER A 480 47.71 -21.34 -2.96
CA SER A 480 48.37 -22.48 -3.63
C SER A 480 49.54 -22.05 -4.53
N SER A 481 50.35 -21.09 -4.07
CA SER A 481 51.50 -20.56 -4.85
C SER A 481 52.66 -19.95 -4.04
N VAL A 482 53.11 -20.61 -2.97
CA VAL A 482 54.51 -20.50 -2.49
C VAL A 482 54.92 -21.91 -2.01
N GLY A 483 56.08 -22.46 -2.36
CA GLY A 483 57.17 -21.93 -3.18
C GLY A 483 58.50 -22.54 -2.72
N ILE A 484 58.69 -23.84 -2.97
CA ILE A 484 59.87 -24.57 -2.51
C ILE A 484 61.11 -24.13 -3.31
N MET A 485 62.12 -23.63 -2.62
CA MET A 485 63.52 -23.63 -3.07
C MET A 485 64.44 -24.06 -1.94
N ALA A 486 65.67 -24.45 -2.31
CA ALA A 486 66.69 -25.06 -1.47
C ALA A 486 67.42 -24.06 -0.56
#